data_AF-A0AAU5IN04-F1
#
_entry.id   AF-A0AAU5IN04-F1
#
_cell.length_a   1.000
_cell.length_b   1.000
_cell.length_c   1.000
_cell.angle_alpha   90.00
_cell.angle_beta   90.00
_cell.angle_gamma   90.00
#
_symmetry.space_group_name_H-M   'P 1'
#
loop_
_entity.id
_entity.type
_entity.pdbx_description
1 polymer ?
#
loop_
_entity_poly.entity_id
_entity_poly.type
_entity_poly.pdbx_seq_one_letter_code
_entity_poly.pdbx_strand_id
1 'polypeptide(L)'
;MTKPTKKAAPVERQDLEPKLSAYQQALRERLLAAPVMSAPEPWRPVFECEYGVPVGGLLGIGFAAHPEGGHDLVMVVSHDGHGLFDAVTGEKIARDRDPDPEDSTPDAVADLSCPGLGPLSRIRVRIAGLFGGGLHTTTADGWTLEVVTPAWPNDRVLLSADGGLPHSGPHGEKWWHIFHSTYSELRAFGFSPSGETIAVATSSDVSLWTRRPEHRNGSDAQR
;
A
#
# COMPACT_ATOMS: atom_id res chain seq x y z
N MET A 1 -30.25 -9.41 -62.66
CA MET A 1 -30.65 -8.11 -62.06
C MET A 1 -30.40 -8.19 -60.57
N THR A 2 -29.27 -7.67 -60.10
CA THR A 2 -28.91 -7.64 -58.67
C THR A 2 -28.50 -6.21 -58.36
N LYS A 3 -29.30 -5.53 -57.54
CA LYS A 3 -29.07 -4.13 -57.14
C LYS A 3 -27.88 -4.06 -56.18
N PRO A 4 -26.98 -3.06 -56.30
CA PRO A 4 -25.92 -2.87 -55.32
C PRO A 4 -26.49 -2.20 -54.06
N THR A 5 -26.15 -2.77 -52.91
CA THR A 5 -26.49 -2.26 -51.58
C THR A 5 -25.72 -0.97 -51.32
N LYS A 6 -26.45 0.08 -50.91
CA LYS A 6 -25.90 1.39 -50.52
C LYS A 6 -24.93 1.19 -49.35
N LYS A 7 -23.65 1.50 -49.57
CA LYS A 7 -22.61 1.49 -48.53
C LYS A 7 -22.96 2.58 -47.52
N ALA A 8 -23.22 2.21 -46.27
CA ALA A 8 -23.44 3.16 -45.18
C ALA A 8 -22.16 3.99 -44.99
N ALA A 9 -22.31 5.32 -44.91
CA ALA A 9 -21.19 6.22 -44.65
C ALA A 9 -20.62 5.93 -43.24
N PRO A 10 -19.29 6.07 -43.03
CA PRO A 10 -18.71 5.93 -41.70
C PRO A 10 -19.27 7.04 -40.83
N VAL A 11 -19.83 6.67 -39.67
CA VAL A 11 -20.13 7.64 -38.61
C VAL A 11 -18.78 8.11 -38.07
N GLU A 12 -18.37 9.32 -38.42
CA GLU A 12 -17.28 10.02 -37.74
C GLU A 12 -17.69 10.23 -36.28
N ARG A 13 -17.29 9.29 -35.42
CA ARG A 13 -17.20 9.55 -34.00
C ARG A 13 -16.03 10.50 -33.83
N GLN A 14 -16.31 11.77 -33.62
CA GLN A 14 -15.31 12.67 -33.08
C GLN A 14 -14.98 12.16 -31.68
N ASP A 15 -13.84 11.49 -31.57
CA ASP A 15 -13.21 11.12 -30.31
C ASP A 15 -12.81 12.40 -29.59
N LEU A 16 -13.79 13.06 -28.97
CA LEU A 16 -13.57 14.19 -28.08
C LEU A 16 -13.10 13.61 -26.74
N GLU A 17 -11.80 13.39 -26.62
CA GLU A 17 -11.20 13.25 -25.29
C GLU A 17 -11.68 14.42 -24.43
N PRO A 18 -12.27 14.16 -23.26
CA PRO A 18 -12.75 15.22 -22.38
C PRO A 18 -11.56 16.09 -21.98
N LYS A 19 -11.56 17.35 -22.44
CA LYS A 19 -10.52 18.32 -22.07
C LYS A 19 -10.55 18.53 -20.56
N LEU A 20 -9.39 18.37 -19.93
CA LEU A 20 -9.23 18.71 -18.51
C LEU A 20 -9.56 20.19 -18.31
N SER A 21 -10.31 20.49 -17.25
CA SER A 21 -10.47 21.86 -16.76
C SER A 21 -9.12 22.43 -16.34
N ALA A 22 -9.00 23.76 -16.32
CA ALA A 22 -7.79 24.44 -15.84
C ALA A 22 -7.39 23.99 -14.42
N TYR A 23 -8.38 23.72 -13.55
CA TYR A 23 -8.15 23.18 -12.21
C TYR A 23 -7.55 21.77 -12.25
N GLN A 24 -8.12 20.86 -13.03
CA GLN A 24 -7.61 19.49 -13.16
C GLN A 24 -6.20 19.46 -13.75
N GLN A 25 -5.92 20.31 -14.74
CA GLN A 25 -4.60 20.42 -15.34
C GLN A 25 -3.57 20.96 -14.33
N ALA A 26 -3.89 22.02 -13.61
CA ALA A 26 -3.01 22.57 -12.58
C ALA A 26 -2.73 21.58 -11.44
N LEU A 27 -3.76 20.85 -11.00
CA LEU A 27 -3.61 19.80 -9.98
C LEU A 27 -2.72 18.65 -10.49
N ARG A 28 -2.95 18.20 -11.73
CA ARG A 28 -2.13 17.16 -12.37
C ARG A 28 -0.67 17.58 -12.46
N GLU A 29 -0.39 18.78 -12.97
CA GLU A 29 0.97 19.30 -13.10
C GLU A 29 1.67 19.41 -11.73
N ARG A 30 0.94 19.88 -10.70
CA ARG A 30 1.44 19.93 -9.32
C ARG A 30 1.81 18.56 -8.77
N LEU A 31 0.94 17.55 -8.96
CA LEU A 31 1.18 16.19 -8.52
C LEU A 31 2.36 15.54 -9.27
N LEU A 32 2.49 15.80 -10.56
CA LEU A 32 3.61 15.30 -11.37
C LEU A 32 4.95 15.92 -10.97
N ALA A 33 4.94 17.20 -10.62
CA ALA A 33 6.13 17.94 -10.22
C ALA A 33 6.67 17.54 -8.83
N ALA A 34 5.87 16.90 -7.98
CA ALA A 34 6.33 16.44 -6.67
C ALA A 34 7.28 15.24 -6.80
N PRO A 35 8.56 15.37 -6.38
CA PRO A 35 9.50 14.25 -6.38
C PRO A 35 9.11 13.23 -5.30
N VAL A 36 9.63 12.01 -5.39
CA VAL A 36 9.59 11.07 -4.26
C VAL A 36 10.51 11.61 -3.17
N MET A 37 10.05 11.59 -1.94
CA MET A 37 10.81 12.09 -0.80
C MET A 37 10.68 11.15 0.39
N SER A 38 11.64 11.23 1.32
CA SER A 38 11.52 10.55 2.60
C SER A 38 10.25 11.00 3.33
N ALA A 39 9.61 10.05 3.99
CA ALA A 39 8.52 10.37 4.91
C ALA A 39 9.04 11.33 6.00
N PRO A 40 8.25 12.34 6.41
CA PRO A 40 8.65 13.26 7.46
C PRO A 40 8.68 12.54 8.81
N GLU A 41 9.38 13.12 9.78
CA GLU A 41 9.23 12.75 11.18
C GLU A 41 7.73 12.72 11.58
N PRO A 42 7.28 11.72 12.36
CA PRO A 42 8.06 10.70 13.08
C PRO A 42 8.30 9.40 12.29
N TRP A 43 8.02 9.38 10.98
CA TRP A 43 8.04 8.16 10.18
C TRP A 43 9.46 7.82 9.73
N ARG A 44 9.89 6.59 9.99
CA ARG A 44 11.15 6.06 9.47
C ARG A 44 10.93 4.77 8.71
N PRO A 45 11.69 4.53 7.61
CA PRO A 45 11.61 3.27 6.88
C PRO A 45 12.02 2.11 7.79
N VAL A 46 11.31 1.00 7.67
CA VAL A 46 11.57 -0.23 8.46
C VAL A 46 12.61 -1.11 7.76
N PHE A 47 12.59 -1.15 6.43
CA PHE A 47 13.57 -1.90 5.65
C PHE A 47 14.72 -1.00 5.19
N GLU A 48 15.92 -1.56 5.11
CA GLU A 48 17.10 -0.86 4.58
C GLU A 48 16.97 -0.56 3.07
N CYS A 49 16.27 -1.42 2.33
CA CYS A 49 16.03 -1.24 0.91
C CYS A 49 14.97 -0.16 0.67
N GLU A 50 15.29 0.81 -0.19
CA GLU A 50 14.42 1.95 -0.53
C GLU A 50 13.03 1.51 -1.06
N TYR A 51 12.98 0.37 -1.76
CA TYR A 51 11.74 -0.17 -2.35
C TYR A 51 11.05 -1.20 -1.43
N GLY A 52 11.59 -1.41 -0.22
CA GLY A 52 11.08 -2.39 0.73
C GLY A 52 11.62 -3.80 0.52
N VAL A 53 10.93 -4.79 1.09
CA VAL A 53 11.31 -6.20 1.00
C VAL A 53 10.66 -6.86 -0.22
N PRO A 54 11.43 -7.61 -1.04
CA PRO A 54 10.85 -8.34 -2.16
C PRO A 54 10.05 -9.54 -1.67
N VAL A 55 8.85 -9.71 -2.24
CA VAL A 55 7.90 -10.78 -1.92
C VAL A 55 7.58 -11.64 -3.15
N GLY A 56 7.49 -11.01 -4.33
CA GLY A 56 7.14 -11.68 -5.59
C GLY A 56 5.69 -12.17 -5.62
N GLY A 57 4.91 -11.73 -6.61
CA GLY A 57 3.51 -12.18 -6.77
C GLY A 57 2.63 -11.90 -5.57
N LEU A 58 2.85 -10.76 -4.88
CA LEU A 58 2.12 -10.38 -3.68
C LEU A 58 0.64 -10.16 -4.01
N LEU A 59 -0.24 -10.87 -3.32
CA LEU A 59 -1.68 -10.78 -3.45
C LEU A 59 -2.24 -9.69 -2.54
N GLY A 60 -1.75 -9.58 -1.31
CA GLY A 60 -2.16 -8.54 -0.37
C GLY A 60 -1.43 -8.61 0.96
N ILE A 61 -1.77 -7.69 1.85
CA ILE A 61 -1.23 -7.60 3.20
C ILE A 61 -2.34 -7.37 4.23
N GLY A 62 -2.07 -7.74 5.48
CA GLY A 62 -2.97 -7.50 6.60
C GLY A 62 -2.20 -7.27 7.89
N PHE A 63 -2.79 -6.50 8.80
CA PHE A 63 -2.20 -6.21 10.10
C PHE A 63 -2.88 -6.98 11.22
N ALA A 64 -2.09 -7.34 12.23
CA ALA A 64 -2.59 -7.78 13.53
C ALA A 64 -1.62 -7.33 14.63
N ALA A 65 -2.13 -7.18 15.85
CA ALA A 65 -1.28 -6.90 17.00
C ALA A 65 -0.59 -8.17 17.49
N HIS A 66 0.70 -8.09 17.82
CA HIS A 66 1.42 -9.16 18.48
C HIS A 66 0.74 -9.48 19.83
N PRO A 67 0.40 -10.75 20.15
CA PRO A 67 -0.38 -11.10 21.34
C PRO A 67 0.24 -10.63 22.67
N GLU A 68 1.57 -10.71 22.79
CA GLU A 68 2.29 -10.31 24.01
C GLU A 68 2.71 -8.83 24.03
N GLY A 69 3.34 -8.33 22.96
CA GLY A 69 3.90 -6.98 22.92
C GLY A 69 2.98 -5.89 22.37
N GLY A 70 1.85 -6.26 21.74
CA GLY A 70 0.88 -5.32 21.16
C GLY A 70 1.38 -4.48 19.98
N HIS A 71 2.63 -4.65 19.55
CA HIS A 71 3.17 -3.99 18.37
C HIS A 71 2.59 -4.59 17.09
N ASP A 72 2.63 -3.83 16.01
CA ASP A 72 2.06 -4.26 14.74
C ASP A 72 2.88 -5.37 14.10
N LEU A 73 2.19 -6.43 13.68
CA LEU A 73 2.70 -7.44 12.77
C LEU A 73 2.00 -7.29 11.42
N VAL A 74 2.76 -7.46 10.34
CA VAL A 74 2.22 -7.46 8.99
C VAL A 74 2.34 -8.85 8.38
N MET A 75 1.18 -9.42 8.05
CA MET A 75 1.09 -10.64 7.26
C MET A 75 1.05 -10.28 5.78
N VAL A 76 1.83 -11.01 5.00
CA VAL A 76 1.95 -10.88 3.55
C VAL A 76 1.47 -12.17 2.93
N VAL A 77 0.54 -12.07 1.97
CA VAL A 77 0.01 -13.19 1.21
C VAL A 77 0.49 -13.05 -0.23
N SER A 78 1.19 -14.05 -0.75
CA SER A 78 1.68 -14.09 -2.14
C SER A 78 1.44 -15.44 -2.78
N HIS A 79 1.63 -15.52 -4.10
CA HIS A 79 1.55 -16.78 -4.84
C HIS A 79 2.55 -17.86 -4.34
N ASP A 80 3.66 -17.45 -3.74
CA ASP A 80 4.69 -18.37 -3.20
C ASP A 80 4.45 -18.74 -1.73
N GLY A 81 3.27 -18.41 -1.18
CA GLY A 81 2.87 -18.67 0.21
C GLY A 81 2.81 -17.40 1.09
N HIS A 82 2.67 -17.58 2.40
CA HIS A 82 2.40 -16.49 3.35
C HIS A 82 3.60 -16.17 4.25
N GLY A 83 3.81 -14.90 4.57
CA GLY A 83 4.92 -14.44 5.40
C GLY A 83 4.41 -13.52 6.51
N LEU A 84 5.07 -13.55 7.67
CA LEU A 84 4.77 -12.66 8.78
C LEU A 84 6.02 -11.88 9.16
N PHE A 85 5.89 -10.56 9.28
CA PHE A 85 6.96 -9.67 9.63
C PHE A 85 6.59 -8.84 10.85
N ASP A 86 7.57 -8.55 11.70
CA ASP A 86 7.51 -7.48 12.68
C ASP A 86 7.51 -6.14 11.93
N ALA A 87 6.47 -5.32 12.13
CA ALA A 87 6.33 -4.08 11.37
C ALA A 87 7.12 -2.90 11.96
N VAL A 88 7.77 -3.09 13.11
CA VAL A 88 8.68 -2.13 13.73
C VAL A 88 10.13 -2.42 13.35
N THR A 89 10.54 -3.69 13.36
CA THR A 89 11.93 -4.10 13.10
C THR A 89 12.18 -4.61 11.68
N GLY A 90 11.13 -5.00 10.96
CA GLY A 90 11.24 -5.63 9.65
C GLY A 90 11.66 -7.10 9.70
N GLU A 91 11.83 -7.68 10.90
CA GLU A 91 12.21 -9.08 11.07
C GLU A 91 11.12 -10.00 10.52
N LYS A 92 11.52 -11.03 9.75
CA LYS A 92 10.61 -12.08 9.29
C LYS A 92 10.41 -13.11 10.40
N ILE A 93 9.25 -13.07 11.04
CA ILE A 93 8.88 -13.92 12.18
C ILE A 93 8.50 -15.34 11.73
N ALA A 94 7.74 -15.45 10.63
CA ALA A 94 7.26 -16.74 10.15
C ALA A 94 7.10 -16.76 8.63
N ARG A 95 7.16 -17.96 8.05
CA ARG A 95 6.93 -18.20 6.63
C ARG A 95 6.25 -19.55 6.45
N ASP A 96 5.15 -19.54 5.71
CA ASP A 96 4.54 -20.71 5.11
C ASP A 96 4.73 -20.64 3.58
N ARG A 97 5.19 -21.74 2.97
CA ARG A 97 5.43 -21.82 1.52
C ARG A 97 4.34 -22.60 0.79
N ASP A 98 3.57 -23.39 1.50
CA ASP A 98 2.60 -24.32 0.93
C ASP A 98 1.34 -24.33 1.81
N PRO A 99 0.64 -23.18 1.92
CA PRO A 99 -0.60 -23.12 2.67
C PRO A 99 -1.63 -24.04 2.02
N ASP A 100 -2.54 -24.58 2.83
CA ASP A 100 -3.63 -25.41 2.33
C ASP A 100 -4.40 -24.67 1.20
N PRO A 101 -4.83 -25.37 0.13
CA PRO A 101 -5.43 -24.71 -1.04
C PRO A 101 -6.58 -23.74 -0.71
N GLU A 102 -7.43 -24.11 0.25
CA GLU A 102 -8.58 -23.31 0.72
C GLU A 102 -8.19 -22.08 1.54
N ASP A 103 -6.96 -22.01 2.03
CA ASP A 103 -6.43 -20.88 2.81
C ASP A 103 -5.36 -20.10 2.03
N SER A 104 -4.94 -20.59 0.85
CA SER A 104 -3.83 -20.05 0.05
C SER A 104 -4.06 -18.61 -0.43
N THR A 105 -5.31 -18.23 -0.70
CA THR A 105 -5.72 -16.89 -1.15
C THR A 105 -6.85 -16.33 -0.28
N PRO A 106 -6.96 -15.00 -0.13
CA PRO A 106 -7.94 -14.41 0.77
C PRO A 106 -9.39 -14.49 0.24
N ASP A 107 -9.59 -14.66 -1.07
CA ASP A 107 -10.92 -14.69 -1.71
C ASP A 107 -11.69 -16.01 -1.52
N ALA A 108 -11.07 -17.03 -0.90
CA ALA A 108 -11.75 -18.26 -0.51
C ALA A 108 -12.83 -18.03 0.58
N VAL A 109 -12.74 -16.92 1.33
CA VAL A 109 -13.69 -16.55 2.39
C VAL A 109 -14.24 -15.14 2.21
N ALA A 110 -15.50 -14.93 2.62
CA ALA A 110 -16.23 -13.69 2.34
C ALA A 110 -15.63 -12.42 2.98
N ASP A 111 -14.85 -12.56 4.06
CA ASP A 111 -14.24 -11.43 4.76
C ASP A 111 -12.80 -11.13 4.32
N LEU A 112 -12.34 -11.77 3.23
CA LEU A 112 -11.02 -11.60 2.62
C LEU A 112 -9.88 -11.84 3.62
N SER A 113 -9.89 -12.98 4.29
CA SER A 113 -8.94 -13.29 5.37
C SER A 113 -8.16 -14.58 5.13
N CYS A 114 -6.94 -14.65 5.66
CA CYS A 114 -6.10 -15.87 5.69
C CYS A 114 -5.78 -16.27 7.14
N PRO A 115 -5.49 -17.55 7.42
CA PRO A 115 -5.00 -17.98 8.73
C PRO A 115 -3.70 -17.27 9.11
N GLY A 116 -3.60 -16.78 10.35
CA GLY A 116 -2.38 -16.17 10.83
C GLY A 116 -1.22 -17.17 10.95
N LEU A 117 0.01 -16.66 10.93
CA LEU A 117 1.22 -17.46 11.12
C LEU A 117 1.83 -17.22 12.50
N GLY A 118 2.62 -18.19 12.99
CA GLY A 118 3.41 -18.03 14.22
C GLY A 118 2.58 -17.54 15.42
N PRO A 119 2.90 -16.38 16.03
CA PRO A 119 2.12 -15.80 17.13
C PRO A 119 0.63 -15.58 16.81
N LEU A 120 0.27 -15.47 15.53
CA LEU A 120 -1.10 -15.23 15.05
C LEU A 120 -1.84 -16.51 14.65
N SER A 121 -1.25 -17.70 14.84
CA SER A 121 -1.81 -19.00 14.40
C SER A 121 -3.23 -19.32 14.89
N ARG A 122 -3.75 -18.58 15.88
CA ARG A 122 -5.10 -18.77 16.43
C ARG A 122 -6.13 -17.77 15.89
N ILE A 123 -5.73 -16.84 15.04
CA ILE A 123 -6.62 -15.83 14.46
C ILE A 123 -6.54 -15.85 12.94
N ARG A 124 -7.54 -15.25 12.29
CA ARG A 124 -7.47 -14.93 10.85
C ARG A 124 -7.12 -13.46 10.70
N VAL A 125 -6.28 -13.16 9.71
CA VAL A 125 -5.86 -11.80 9.38
C VAL A 125 -6.61 -11.37 8.13
N ARG A 126 -7.30 -10.22 8.20
CA ARG A 126 -7.97 -9.63 7.03
C ARG A 126 -6.92 -9.03 6.11
N ILE A 127 -7.04 -9.33 4.83
CA ILE A 127 -6.06 -8.99 3.80
C ILE A 127 -6.65 -7.95 2.86
N ALA A 128 -5.93 -6.85 2.70
CA ALA A 128 -6.18 -5.83 1.67
C ALA A 128 -5.21 -6.06 0.51
N GLY A 129 -5.71 -6.03 -0.73
CA GLY A 129 -4.89 -6.33 -1.89
C GLY A 129 -5.68 -6.52 -3.19
N LEU A 130 -5.18 -7.42 -4.03
CA LEU A 130 -5.72 -7.80 -5.34
C LEU A 130 -7.22 -8.10 -5.32
N PHE A 131 -7.71 -8.75 -4.27
CA PHE A 131 -9.10 -9.18 -4.14
C PHE A 131 -10.01 -8.15 -3.45
N GLY A 132 -9.48 -6.96 -3.17
CA GLY A 132 -10.19 -5.88 -2.48
C GLY A 132 -9.77 -5.74 -1.03
N GLY A 133 -10.70 -5.33 -0.17
CA GLY A 133 -10.42 -4.92 1.21
C GLY A 133 -9.91 -3.48 1.30
N GLY A 134 -9.37 -3.12 2.46
CA GLY A 134 -8.81 -1.79 2.69
C GLY A 134 -8.11 -1.71 4.06
N LEU A 135 -7.00 -0.98 4.09
CA LEU A 135 -6.34 -0.59 5.33
C LEU A 135 -6.85 0.79 5.77
N HIS A 136 -6.49 1.22 6.98
CA HIS A 136 -6.87 2.54 7.47
C HIS A 136 -6.16 3.62 6.64
N THR A 137 -6.89 4.65 6.19
CA THR A 137 -6.30 5.77 5.45
C THR A 137 -6.10 7.01 6.31
N THR A 138 -6.52 6.96 7.58
CA THR A 138 -6.36 8.05 8.54
C THR A 138 -5.97 7.50 9.91
N THR A 139 -5.28 8.31 10.70
CA THR A 139 -4.98 8.03 12.11
C THR A 139 -5.69 9.01 13.04
N ALA A 140 -5.85 8.63 14.30
CA ALA A 140 -6.52 9.48 15.30
C ALA A 140 -5.79 10.80 15.57
N ASP A 141 -4.48 10.85 15.33
CA ASP A 141 -3.63 12.04 15.49
C ASP A 141 -3.48 12.86 14.21
N GLY A 142 -4.31 12.61 13.19
CA GLY A 142 -4.48 13.52 12.05
C GLY A 142 -3.61 13.24 10.84
N TRP A 143 -2.92 12.09 10.78
CA TRP A 143 -2.25 11.65 9.55
C TRP A 143 -3.25 11.10 8.55
N THR A 144 -3.03 11.38 7.27
CA THR A 144 -3.84 10.89 6.16
C THR A 144 -2.95 10.31 5.07
N LEU A 145 -3.37 9.19 4.49
CA LEU A 145 -2.79 8.57 3.31
C LEU A 145 -3.77 8.59 2.16
N GLU A 146 -3.26 8.92 0.98
CA GLU A 146 -4.02 8.92 -0.26
C GLU A 146 -3.20 8.36 -1.40
N VAL A 147 -3.90 7.83 -2.41
CA VAL A 147 -3.30 7.42 -3.68
C VAL A 147 -3.86 8.28 -4.78
N VAL A 148 -2.97 8.83 -5.61
CA VAL A 148 -3.31 9.58 -6.81
C VAL A 148 -2.57 9.02 -8.01
N THR A 149 -3.21 9.09 -9.18
CA THR A 149 -2.68 8.52 -10.42
C THR A 149 -2.63 9.57 -11.53
N PRO A 150 -1.84 10.65 -11.39
CA PRO A 150 -1.84 11.76 -12.33
C PRO A 150 -1.30 11.40 -13.73
N ALA A 151 -0.54 10.30 -13.83
CA ALA A 151 -0.08 9.71 -15.08
C ALA A 151 -0.24 8.19 -15.01
N TRP A 152 -1.49 7.72 -15.15
CA TRP A 152 -1.83 6.30 -15.20
C TRP A 152 -0.87 5.52 -16.11
N PRO A 153 -0.38 4.33 -15.68
CA PRO A 153 -0.76 3.57 -14.48
C PRO A 153 0.10 3.86 -13.23
N ASN A 154 0.84 4.97 -13.18
CA ASN A 154 1.81 5.21 -12.12
C ASN A 154 1.15 5.83 -10.88
N ASP A 155 0.85 4.98 -9.89
CA ASP A 155 0.27 5.40 -8.63
C ASP A 155 1.30 6.10 -7.73
N ARG A 156 0.84 7.12 -7.02
CA ARG A 156 1.64 7.88 -6.06
C ARG A 156 0.95 7.84 -4.71
N VAL A 157 1.66 7.37 -3.69
CA VAL A 157 1.19 7.38 -2.30
C VAL A 157 1.63 8.68 -1.65
N LEU A 158 0.64 9.41 -1.15
CA LEU A 158 0.80 10.72 -0.54
C LEU A 158 0.46 10.62 0.94
N LEU A 159 1.36 11.14 1.76
CA LEU A 159 1.17 11.29 3.20
C LEU A 159 0.94 12.77 3.52
N SER A 160 0.00 13.08 4.40
CA SER A 160 -0.22 14.43 4.92
C SER A 160 -0.52 14.40 6.41
N ALA A 161 -0.27 15.54 7.06
CA ALA A 161 -0.60 15.78 8.46
C ALA A 161 -1.73 16.81 8.58
N ASP A 162 -2.32 16.90 9.77
CA ASP A 162 -3.33 17.89 10.18
C ASP A 162 -4.68 17.81 9.45
N GLY A 163 -5.02 16.67 8.83
CA GLY A 163 -6.36 16.41 8.26
C GLY A 163 -6.87 17.41 7.22
N GLY A 164 -6.00 18.32 6.74
CA GLY A 164 -6.35 19.37 5.79
C GLY A 164 -6.57 18.83 4.38
N LEU A 165 -6.99 19.71 3.46
CA LEU A 165 -7.12 19.35 2.04
C LEU A 165 -5.76 18.82 1.54
N PRO A 166 -5.70 17.54 1.13
CA PRO A 166 -4.51 16.98 0.54
C PRO A 166 -4.12 17.83 -0.67
N HIS A 167 -2.81 18.05 -0.82
CA HIS A 167 -2.23 18.88 -1.89
C HIS A 167 -2.40 20.39 -1.74
N SER A 168 -3.01 20.91 -0.66
CA SER A 168 -2.94 22.33 -0.35
C SER A 168 -1.56 22.71 0.21
N GLY A 169 -0.96 23.79 -0.30
CA GLY A 169 0.39 24.22 0.11
C GLY A 169 1.56 23.36 -0.42
N PRO A 170 2.82 23.81 -0.25
CA PRO A 170 3.99 23.19 -0.87
C PRO A 170 4.14 21.70 -0.50
N HIS A 171 4.54 20.87 -1.48
CA HIS A 171 4.99 19.51 -1.16
C HIS A 171 6.27 19.59 -0.32
N GLY A 172 6.42 18.67 0.62
CA GLY A 172 7.51 18.64 1.59
C GLY A 172 7.26 19.41 2.88
N GLU A 173 6.19 20.19 2.94
CA GLU A 173 5.79 20.90 4.16
C GLU A 173 4.47 20.37 4.73
N LYS A 174 3.45 20.23 3.87
CA LYS A 174 2.10 19.81 4.29
C LYS A 174 1.73 18.41 3.84
N TRP A 175 2.39 17.94 2.79
CA TRP A 175 2.18 16.63 2.21
C TRP A 175 3.46 16.16 1.52
N TRP A 176 3.66 14.85 1.49
CA TRP A 176 4.85 14.19 1.01
C TRP A 176 4.47 13.08 0.05
N HIS A 177 5.14 13.00 -1.08
CA HIS A 177 5.04 11.87 -2.01
C HIS A 177 6.05 10.81 -1.54
N ILE A 178 5.58 9.85 -0.76
CA ILE A 178 6.43 8.90 -0.03
C ILE A 178 6.71 7.61 -0.82
N PHE A 179 5.88 7.31 -1.83
CA PHE A 179 6.07 6.14 -2.67
C PHE A 179 5.52 6.36 -4.07
N HIS A 180 6.26 5.88 -5.08
CA HIS A 180 5.87 5.94 -6.49
C HIS A 180 5.91 4.55 -7.11
N SER A 181 4.74 4.01 -7.45
CA SER A 181 4.61 2.79 -8.22
C SER A 181 4.95 3.11 -9.68
N THR A 182 6.11 2.65 -10.15
CA THR A 182 6.61 2.89 -11.52
C THR A 182 6.72 1.61 -12.35
N TYR A 183 6.80 0.45 -11.70
CA TYR A 183 7.04 -0.84 -12.38
C TYR A 183 6.12 -1.97 -11.89
N SER A 184 5.58 -1.88 -10.68
CA SER A 184 4.72 -2.90 -10.09
C SER A 184 3.41 -2.31 -9.59
N GLU A 185 2.31 -2.94 -9.99
CA GLU A 185 0.94 -2.57 -9.62
C GLU A 185 0.80 -2.39 -8.11
N LEU A 186 0.22 -1.28 -7.67
CA LEU A 186 -0.12 -1.05 -6.28
C LEU A 186 -1.25 -2.02 -5.86
N ARG A 187 -1.02 -2.80 -4.80
CA ARG A 187 -1.98 -3.77 -4.27
C ARG A 187 -2.72 -3.24 -3.06
N ALA A 188 -2.00 -2.61 -2.14
CA ALA A 188 -2.60 -2.05 -0.93
C ALA A 188 -1.73 -0.90 -0.39
N PHE A 189 -2.37 0.00 0.34
CA PHE A 189 -1.71 1.03 1.12
C PHE A 189 -2.54 1.36 2.35
N GLY A 190 -1.90 1.87 3.39
CA GLY A 190 -2.58 2.44 4.55
C GLY A 190 -1.83 2.23 5.85
N PHE A 191 -2.45 2.67 6.92
CA PHE A 191 -1.98 2.51 8.28
C PHE A 191 -2.41 1.17 8.87
N SER A 192 -1.60 0.69 9.81
CA SER A 192 -2.01 -0.34 10.77
C SER A 192 -3.17 0.17 11.65
N PRO A 193 -3.94 -0.74 12.28
CA PRO A 193 -5.02 -0.35 13.19
C PRO A 193 -4.58 0.53 14.38
N SER A 194 -3.32 0.40 14.82
CA SER A 194 -2.72 1.27 15.84
C SER A 194 -2.41 2.68 15.32
N GLY A 195 -2.33 2.85 14.01
CA GLY A 195 -1.82 4.05 13.36
C GLY A 195 -0.31 4.25 13.48
N GLU A 196 0.44 3.26 13.97
CA GLU A 196 1.88 3.38 14.23
C GLU A 196 2.77 2.91 13.06
N THR A 197 2.17 2.26 12.06
CA THR A 197 2.85 1.75 10.88
C THR A 197 2.11 2.15 9.62
N ILE A 198 2.83 2.63 8.60
CA ILE A 198 2.39 2.76 7.21
C ILE A 198 2.86 1.53 6.45
N ALA A 199 1.99 0.95 5.63
CA ALA A 199 2.36 -0.03 4.64
C ALA A 199 1.99 0.43 3.24
N VAL A 200 2.87 0.14 2.29
CA VAL A 200 2.62 0.22 0.85
C VAL A 200 3.06 -1.10 0.24
N ALA A 201 2.13 -1.81 -0.39
CA ALA A 201 2.37 -3.11 -1.01
C ALA A 201 2.11 -3.01 -2.51
N THR A 202 3.06 -3.47 -3.31
CA THR A 202 2.92 -3.67 -4.75
C THR A 202 2.84 -5.15 -5.06
N SER A 203 2.62 -5.52 -6.32
CA SER A 203 2.67 -6.93 -6.74
C SER A 203 4.04 -7.60 -6.55
N SER A 204 5.12 -6.85 -6.30
CA SER A 204 6.48 -7.38 -6.10
C SER A 204 7.04 -7.16 -4.70
N ASP A 205 6.69 -6.06 -4.03
CA ASP A 205 7.41 -5.58 -2.85
C ASP A 205 6.46 -5.10 -1.74
N VAL A 206 6.96 -5.06 -0.51
CA VAL A 206 6.31 -4.40 0.63
C VAL A 206 7.25 -3.37 1.23
N SER A 207 6.82 -2.12 1.26
CA SER A 207 7.48 -1.01 1.95
C SER A 207 6.72 -0.69 3.24
N LEU A 208 7.45 -0.48 4.33
CA LEU A 208 6.89 -0.11 5.63
C LEU A 208 7.61 1.11 6.19
N TRP A 209 6.85 1.97 6.86
CA TRP A 209 7.38 3.04 7.71
C TRP A 209 6.76 2.94 9.08
N THR A 210 7.54 3.14 10.13
CA THR A 210 7.03 3.10 11.50
C THR A 210 7.39 4.37 12.24
N ARG A 211 6.55 4.76 13.20
CA ARG A 211 6.83 5.84 14.15
C ARG A 211 7.08 5.35 15.58
N ARG A 212 6.85 4.06 15.83
CA ARG A 212 7.20 3.37 17.09
C ARG A 212 8.70 3.31 17.23
N PRO A 213 9.37 3.74 18.29
CA PRO A 213 10.81 3.56 18.42
C PRO A 213 11.18 2.06 18.44
N GLU A 214 12.31 1.68 17.86
CA GLU A 214 12.87 0.35 18.08
C GLU A 214 13.21 0.20 19.56
N HIS A 215 12.62 -0.76 20.24
CA HIS A 215 13.10 -1.16 21.55
C HIS A 215 14.46 -1.84 21.36
N ARG A 216 15.55 -1.06 21.47
CA ARG A 216 16.89 -1.62 21.68
C ARG A 216 16.85 -2.42 22.98
N ASN A 217 16.80 -3.75 22.87
CA ASN A 217 17.11 -4.61 24.00
C ASN A 217 18.54 -4.31 24.42
N GLY A 218 18.69 -3.66 25.57
CA GLY A 218 19.99 -3.33 26.14
C GLY A 218 20.71 -4.60 26.53
N SER A 219 21.66 -5.03 25.70
CA SER A 219 22.77 -5.89 26.12
C SER A 219 24.05 -5.05 26.23
N ASP A 220 24.02 -4.01 27.06
CA ASP A 220 25.24 -3.56 27.74
C ASP A 220 25.37 -4.36 29.03
N ALA A 221 25.77 -5.62 28.89
CA ALA A 221 26.21 -6.42 30.02
C ALA A 221 27.72 -6.20 30.22
N GLN A 222 28.00 -5.39 31.24
CA GLN A 222 29.19 -5.31 32.11
C GLN A 222 30.62 -5.40 31.53
N ARG A 223 31.40 -4.41 31.98
CA ARG A 223 32.87 -4.35 32.11
C ARG A 223 33.50 -5.63 32.69
#